data_AF-A0A510PS22-F1
#
_entry.id   AF-A0A510PS22-F1
#
_cell.length_a   1.000
_cell.length_b   1.000
_cell.length_c   1.000
_cell.angle_alpha   90.00
_cell.angle_beta   90.00
_cell.angle_gamma   90.00
#
_symmetry.space_group_name_H-M   'P 1'
#
loop_
_entity.id
_entity.type
_entity.pdbx_description
1 polymer ?
#
loop_
_entity_poly.entity_id
_entity_poly.type
_entity_poly.pdbx_seq_one_letter_code
_entity_poly.pdbx_strand_id
1 'polypeptide(L)'
;MEVKQLGFMGMLSYFQVVIPGITDPRSASNATRYSLKDAILGAFAAFFRQNESFLEYQRQLNSRCGRDNAQSLFGLVNIPTVEQMRNILDGIAAKHLFPLFKWIDQGLEEPGYLRGFEALDGNLLVALDGTQYYSSEKISCPCCSSRTSKQGKIT
;
A
#
# COMPACT_ATOMS: atom_id res chain seq x y z
N MET A 1 14.45 18.97 2.02
CA MET A 1 13.01 19.30 1.86
C MET A 1 12.39 19.09 3.22
N GLU A 2 11.93 20.14 3.90
CA GLU A 2 11.25 20.00 5.20
C GLU A 2 9.96 19.19 4.99
N VAL A 3 9.98 17.94 5.42
CA VAL A 3 8.76 17.14 5.45
C VAL A 3 7.93 17.68 6.60
N LYS A 4 6.80 18.33 6.26
CA LYS A 4 5.83 18.88 7.21
C LYS A 4 5.29 17.79 8.12
N GLN A 5 4.81 18.24 9.28
CA GLN A 5 4.03 17.52 10.29
C GLN A 5 3.28 16.29 9.77
N LEU A 6 3.36 15.20 10.52
CA LEU A 6 2.67 13.95 10.22
C LEU A 6 1.17 14.20 9.98
N GLY A 7 0.72 13.91 8.76
CA GLY A 7 -0.64 14.14 8.30
C GLY A 7 -0.79 13.82 6.82
N PHE A 8 -2.03 13.86 6.31
CA PHE A 8 -2.36 13.46 4.94
C PHE A 8 -1.46 14.11 3.88
N MET A 9 -1.34 15.44 3.92
CA MET A 9 -0.52 16.18 2.96
C MET A 9 0.98 15.87 3.11
N GLY A 10 1.46 15.66 4.34
CA GLY A 10 2.84 15.26 4.61
C GLY A 10 3.17 13.90 4.00
N MET A 11 2.29 12.91 4.20
CA MET A 11 2.42 11.58 3.60
C MET A 11 2.41 11.66 2.06
N LEU A 12 1.47 12.42 1.48
CA LEU A 12 1.38 12.58 0.04
C LEU A 12 2.65 13.23 -0.56
N SER A 13 3.17 14.27 0.10
CA SER A 13 4.44 14.90 -0.31
C SER A 13 5.61 13.93 -0.21
N TYR A 14 5.66 13.08 0.81
CA TYR A 14 6.74 12.10 0.96
C TYR A 14 6.68 11.02 -0.14
N PHE A 15 5.49 10.52 -0.50
CA PHE A 15 5.33 9.63 -1.65
C PHE A 15 5.87 10.28 -2.93
N GLN A 16 5.58 11.56 -3.17
CA GLN A 16 6.06 12.29 -4.35
C GLN A 16 7.60 12.40 -4.40
N VAL A 17 8.29 12.36 -3.26
CA VAL A 17 9.75 12.34 -3.18
C VAL A 17 10.33 10.94 -3.43
N VAL A 18 9.68 9.89 -2.90
CA VAL A 18 10.19 8.52 -2.95
C VAL A 18 9.97 7.88 -4.32
N ILE A 19 8.79 8.07 -4.91
CA ILE A 19 8.38 7.39 -6.15
C ILE A 19 9.38 7.58 -7.31
N PRO A 20 9.94 8.79 -7.57
CA PRO A 20 10.94 8.97 -8.62
C PRO A 20 12.21 8.13 -8.47
N GLY A 21 12.55 7.70 -7.25
CA GLY A 21 13.70 6.84 -6.98
C GLY A 21 13.44 5.35 -7.19
N ILE A 22 12.21 4.96 -7.56
CA ILE A 22 11.82 3.57 -7.80
C ILE A 22 11.96 3.27 -9.29
N THR A 23 12.85 2.33 -9.63
CA THR A 23 12.93 1.80 -10.99
C THR A 23 11.70 0.94 -11.29
N ASP A 24 11.03 1.20 -12.40
CA ASP A 24 9.91 0.37 -12.85
C ASP A 24 10.40 -1.04 -13.21
N PRO A 25 9.93 -2.09 -12.52
CA PRO A 25 10.37 -3.45 -12.77
C PRO A 25 9.76 -4.02 -14.07
N ARG A 26 8.79 -3.33 -14.68
CA ARG A 26 8.07 -3.81 -15.87
C ARG A 26 8.82 -3.42 -17.15
N SER A 27 8.82 -4.34 -18.13
CA SER A 27 9.28 -4.03 -19.48
C SER A 27 8.32 -3.08 -20.21
N ALA A 28 8.87 -2.21 -21.07
CA ALA A 28 8.09 -1.29 -21.89
C ALA A 28 7.07 -2.05 -22.77
N SER A 29 5.78 -1.87 -22.48
CA SER A 29 4.67 -2.57 -23.14
C SER A 29 3.33 -1.95 -22.74
N ASN A 30 2.21 -2.53 -23.13
CA ASN A 30 0.89 -2.15 -22.60
C ASN A 30 0.80 -2.26 -21.07
N ALA A 31 1.66 -3.06 -20.43
CA ALA A 31 1.73 -3.17 -18.98
C ALA A 31 2.16 -1.85 -18.30
N THR A 32 2.83 -0.93 -19.02
CA THR A 32 3.26 0.38 -18.50
C THR A 32 2.27 1.51 -18.79
N ARG A 33 1.04 1.21 -19.25
CA ARG A 33 -0.03 2.20 -19.47
C ARG A 33 -0.32 3.05 -18.23
N TYR A 34 -0.29 2.44 -17.04
CA TYR A 34 -0.39 3.14 -15.78
C TYR A 34 1.01 3.37 -15.21
N SER A 35 1.29 4.62 -14.85
CA SER A 35 2.56 5.00 -14.23
C SER A 35 2.73 4.36 -12.85
N LEU A 36 3.97 4.18 -12.38
CA LEU A 36 4.22 3.77 -11.00
C LEU A 36 3.57 4.72 -10.00
N LYS A 37 3.61 6.03 -10.30
CA LYS A 37 2.99 7.06 -9.48
C LYS A 37 1.50 6.82 -9.32
N ASP A 38 0.77 6.59 -10.42
CA ASP A 38 -0.67 6.33 -10.37
C ASP A 38 -0.99 5.06 -9.59
N ALA A 39 -0.19 4.00 -9.76
CA ALA A 39 -0.40 2.74 -9.04
C ALA A 39 -0.15 2.87 -7.52
N ILE A 40 0.96 3.50 -7.12
CA ILE A 40 1.34 3.67 -5.71
C ILE A 40 0.37 4.62 -5.01
N LEU A 41 0.09 5.78 -5.59
CA LEU A 41 -0.85 6.75 -5.01
C LEU A 41 -2.29 6.22 -5.05
N GLY A 42 -2.66 5.43 -6.06
CA GLY A 42 -3.96 4.77 -6.11
C GLY A 42 -4.14 3.75 -4.99
N ALA A 43 -3.11 2.96 -4.69
CA ALA A 43 -3.16 2.02 -3.57
C ALA A 43 -3.19 2.73 -2.22
N PHE A 44 -2.47 3.84 -2.07
CA PHE A 44 -2.62 4.71 -0.90
C PHE A 44 -4.04 5.28 -0.80
N ALA A 45 -4.62 5.75 -1.91
CA ALA A 45 -5.99 6.25 -1.97
C ALA A 45 -7.04 5.18 -1.63
N ALA A 46 -6.73 3.89 -1.87
CA ALA A 46 -7.62 2.80 -1.52
C ALA A 46 -7.81 2.63 0.01
N PHE A 47 -6.95 3.21 0.86
CA PHE A 47 -7.21 3.25 2.31
C PHE A 47 -8.27 4.30 2.70
N PHE A 48 -8.63 5.22 1.80
CA PHE A 48 -9.57 6.30 2.05
C PHE A 48 -10.94 6.09 1.37
N ARG A 49 -11.21 4.87 0.91
CA ARG A 49 -12.46 4.52 0.21
C ARG A 49 -13.57 4.18 1.20
N GLN A 50 -14.80 4.56 0.85
CA GLN A 50 -16.02 4.23 1.61
C GLN A 50 -16.84 3.11 0.96
N ASN A 51 -16.29 2.43 -0.06
CA ASN A 51 -16.99 1.41 -0.84
C ASN A 51 -16.05 0.23 -1.19
N GLU A 52 -16.63 -0.96 -1.26
CA GLU A 52 -16.00 -2.22 -1.67
C GLU A 52 -15.34 -2.17 -3.05
N SER A 53 -15.77 -1.26 -3.94
CA SER A 53 -15.14 -1.02 -5.24
C SER A 53 -14.53 0.39 -5.32
N PHE A 54 -13.22 0.45 -5.50
CA PHE A 54 -12.44 1.69 -5.53
C PHE A 54 -12.80 2.50 -6.77
N LEU A 55 -12.82 1.83 -7.94
CA LEU A 55 -13.11 2.48 -9.21
C LEU A 55 -14.57 2.96 -9.26
N GLU A 56 -15.50 2.17 -8.74
CA GLU A 56 -16.91 2.54 -8.72
C GLU A 56 -17.16 3.75 -7.81
N TYR A 57 -16.48 3.81 -6.65
CA TYR A 57 -16.54 4.98 -5.79
C TYR A 57 -16.08 6.27 -6.50
N GLN A 58 -14.96 6.21 -7.24
CA GLN A 58 -14.49 7.38 -8.00
C GLN A 58 -15.49 7.76 -9.12
N ARG A 59 -16.07 6.78 -9.83
CA ARG A 59 -17.08 7.04 -10.88
C ARG A 59 -18.34 7.71 -10.32
N GLN A 60 -18.84 7.23 -9.18
CA GLN A 60 -20.02 7.80 -8.53
C GLN A 60 -19.77 9.22 -8.03
N LEU A 61 -18.60 9.48 -7.43
CA LEU A 61 -18.22 10.84 -7.03
C LEU A 61 -18.13 11.77 -8.24
N ASN A 62 -17.48 11.33 -9.33
CA ASN A 62 -17.38 12.14 -10.54
C ASN A 62 -18.76 12.41 -11.15
N SER A 63 -19.64 11.42 -11.23
CA SER A 63 -21.00 11.60 -11.73
C SER A 63 -21.84 12.57 -10.88
N ARG A 64 -21.66 12.57 -9.55
CA ARG A 64 -22.44 13.42 -8.63
C ARG A 64 -21.85 14.82 -8.44
N CYS A 65 -20.54 14.95 -8.47
CA CYS A 65 -19.80 16.16 -8.07
C CYS A 65 -18.94 16.75 -9.19
N GLY A 66 -18.85 16.10 -10.36
CA GLY A 66 -18.00 16.50 -11.49
C GLY A 66 -16.50 16.31 -11.25
N ARG A 67 -16.11 15.72 -10.10
CA ARG A 67 -14.73 15.46 -9.70
C ARG A 67 -14.67 14.21 -8.83
N ASP A 68 -13.58 13.46 -8.94
CA ASP A 68 -13.28 12.33 -8.06
C ASP A 68 -12.08 12.59 -7.16
N ASN A 69 -11.97 11.83 -6.07
CA ASN A 69 -10.92 12.03 -5.07
C ASN A 69 -9.55 11.57 -5.59
N ALA A 70 -9.51 10.50 -6.38
CA ALA A 70 -8.26 9.97 -6.93
C ALA A 70 -7.51 11.05 -7.72
N GLN A 71 -8.20 11.79 -8.59
CA GLN A 71 -7.59 12.88 -9.35
C GLN A 71 -7.42 14.14 -8.50
N SER A 72 -8.45 14.56 -7.75
CA SER A 72 -8.43 15.87 -7.07
C SER A 72 -7.61 15.92 -5.78
N LEU A 73 -7.58 14.85 -4.99
CA LEU A 73 -6.88 14.80 -3.70
C LEU A 73 -5.52 14.11 -3.81
N PHE A 74 -5.43 13.03 -4.59
CA PHE A 74 -4.22 12.22 -4.69
C PHE A 74 -3.38 12.54 -5.94
N GLY A 75 -3.94 13.27 -6.91
CA GLY A 75 -3.22 13.69 -8.11
C GLY A 75 -2.92 12.55 -9.09
N LEU A 76 -3.77 11.52 -9.13
CA LEU A 76 -3.71 10.48 -10.15
C LEU A 76 -4.06 11.07 -11.52
N VAL A 77 -3.32 10.67 -12.54
CA VAL A 77 -3.64 11.01 -13.94
C VAL A 77 -4.58 9.97 -14.51
N ASN A 78 -4.22 8.69 -14.36
CA ASN A 78 -5.04 7.56 -14.75
C ASN A 78 -5.37 6.71 -13.53
N ILE A 79 -6.61 6.22 -13.41
CA ILE A 79 -7.05 5.42 -12.27
C ILE A 79 -6.99 3.93 -12.64
N PRO A 80 -5.97 3.17 -12.21
CA PRO A 80 -5.92 1.72 -12.40
C PRO A 80 -7.00 0.99 -11.59
N THR A 81 -7.37 -0.23 -12.00
CA THR A 81 -8.18 -1.12 -11.16
C THR A 81 -7.35 -1.64 -9.99
N VAL A 82 -8.00 -2.20 -8.96
CA VAL A 82 -7.29 -2.75 -7.80
C VAL A 82 -6.39 -3.90 -8.19
N GLU A 83 -6.84 -4.77 -9.09
CA GLU A 83 -6.06 -5.88 -9.64
C GLU A 83 -4.83 -5.37 -10.38
N GLN A 84 -4.99 -4.32 -11.19
CA GLN A 84 -3.87 -3.71 -11.90
C GLN A 84 -2.89 -3.03 -10.94
N MET A 85 -3.38 -2.38 -9.87
CA MET A 85 -2.50 -1.83 -8.83
C MET A 85 -1.67 -2.93 -8.18
N ARG A 86 -2.28 -4.06 -7.78
CA ARG A 86 -1.56 -5.21 -7.20
C ARG A 86 -0.50 -5.77 -8.15
N ASN A 87 -0.86 -6.02 -9.41
CA ASN A 87 0.08 -6.55 -10.41
C ASN A 87 1.33 -5.67 -10.57
N ILE A 88 1.19 -4.35 -10.42
CA ILE A 88 2.32 -3.42 -10.48
C ILE A 88 3.10 -3.42 -9.17
N LEU A 89 2.40 -3.30 -8.04
CA LEU A 89 3.00 -3.19 -6.71
C LEU A 89 3.72 -4.45 -6.26
N ASP A 90 3.22 -5.63 -6.61
CA ASP A 90 3.85 -6.91 -6.29
C ASP A 90 5.24 -7.06 -6.95
N GLY A 91 5.50 -6.29 -8.01
CA GLY A 91 6.82 -6.21 -8.65
C GLY A 91 7.80 -5.25 -7.97
N ILE A 92 7.35 -4.42 -7.03
CA ILE A 92 8.17 -3.37 -6.40
C ILE A 92 8.69 -3.87 -5.05
N ALA A 93 10.01 -3.80 -4.86
CA ALA A 93 10.61 -4.14 -3.58
C ALA A 93 10.14 -3.16 -2.48
N ALA A 94 9.56 -3.69 -1.39
CA ALA A 94 9.04 -2.89 -0.27
C ALA A 94 10.08 -1.96 0.37
N LYS A 95 11.39 -2.28 0.26
CA LYS A 95 12.51 -1.48 0.77
C LYS A 95 12.47 -0.02 0.32
N HIS A 96 11.92 0.27 -0.85
CA HIS A 96 11.79 1.64 -1.36
C HIS A 96 10.85 2.49 -0.50
N LEU A 97 9.89 1.88 0.19
CA LEU A 97 8.92 2.55 1.05
C LEU A 97 9.30 2.54 2.54
N PHE A 98 10.38 1.84 2.93
CA PHE A 98 10.83 1.81 4.33
C PHE A 98 11.14 3.20 4.91
N PRO A 99 11.75 4.15 4.18
CA PRO A 99 11.97 5.50 4.70
C PRO A 99 10.66 6.24 5.05
N LEU A 100 9.61 6.06 4.23
CA LEU A 100 8.29 6.62 4.51
C LEU A 100 7.70 6.02 5.78
N PHE A 101 7.76 4.69 5.92
CA PHE A 101 7.27 4.00 7.12
C PHE A 101 8.01 4.48 8.38
N LYS A 102 9.34 4.55 8.32
CA LYS A 102 10.16 5.05 9.43
C LYS A 102 9.82 6.50 9.79
N TRP A 103 9.59 7.36 8.80
CA TRP A 103 9.17 8.74 9.05
C TRP A 103 7.81 8.82 9.75
N ILE A 104 6.84 7.97 9.38
CA ILE A 104 5.53 7.88 10.05
C ILE A 104 5.70 7.41 11.49
N ASP A 105 6.46 6.33 11.69
CA ASP A 105 6.73 5.72 12.99
C ASP A 105 7.36 6.74 13.96
N GLN A 106 8.45 7.41 13.53
CA GLN A 106 9.10 8.48 14.30
C GLN A 106 8.16 9.65 14.59
N GLY A 107 7.35 10.06 13.61
CA GLY A 107 6.36 11.12 13.78
C GLY A 107 5.26 10.80 14.79
N LEU A 108 5.03 9.51 15.09
CA LEU A 108 4.12 9.06 16.14
C LEU A 108 4.83 8.87 17.48
N GLU A 109 6.06 8.35 17.46
CA GLU A 109 6.86 8.05 18.65
C GLU A 109 7.35 9.31 19.36
N GLU A 110 7.96 10.26 18.64
CA GLU A 110 8.62 11.44 19.25
C GLU A 110 7.66 12.31 20.07
N PRO A 111 6.42 12.61 19.63
CA PRO A 111 5.46 13.36 20.44
C PRO A 111 4.77 12.52 21.52
N GLY A 112 5.04 11.20 21.57
CA GLY A 112 4.46 10.28 22.54
C GLY A 112 3.07 9.76 22.20
N TYR A 113 2.61 9.86 20.94
CA TYR A 113 1.28 9.38 20.53
C TYR A 113 1.13 7.85 20.71
N LEU A 114 2.22 7.10 20.64
CA LEU A 114 2.22 5.64 20.79
C LEU A 114 2.08 5.16 22.24
N ARG A 115 2.35 6.01 23.24
CA ARG A 115 2.34 5.60 24.66
C ARG A 115 1.00 5.06 25.14
N GLY A 116 -0.11 5.59 24.60
CA GLY A 116 -1.45 5.11 24.91
C GLY A 116 -1.76 3.70 24.37
N PHE A 117 -0.92 3.17 23.50
CA PHE A 117 -1.07 1.86 22.86
C PHE A 117 -0.06 0.82 23.38
N GLU A 118 0.82 1.20 24.30
CA GLU A 118 1.75 0.29 24.96
C GLU A 118 1.00 -0.70 25.86
N ALA A 119 1.39 -1.96 25.81
CA ALA A 119 0.91 -3.04 26.67
C ALA A 119 2.06 -4.01 26.98
N LEU A 120 1.86 -4.91 27.95
CA LEU A 120 2.87 -5.91 28.35
C LEU A 120 4.27 -5.29 28.54
N ASP A 121 4.42 -4.39 29.51
CA ASP A 121 5.69 -3.74 29.86
C ASP A 121 6.29 -2.85 28.74
N GLY A 122 5.48 -1.93 28.21
CA GLY A 122 5.97 -0.90 27.27
C GLY A 122 6.08 -1.38 25.82
N ASN A 123 5.53 -2.54 25.49
CA ASN A 123 5.56 -3.08 24.14
C ASN A 123 4.36 -2.59 23.31
N LEU A 124 4.59 -2.26 22.04
CA LEU A 124 3.51 -2.03 21.08
C LEU A 124 3.08 -3.37 20.50
N LEU A 125 1.84 -3.77 20.79
CA LEU A 125 1.30 -5.03 20.30
C LEU A 125 0.82 -4.86 18.85
N VAL A 126 1.51 -5.52 17.93
CA VAL A 126 1.07 -5.60 16.53
C VAL A 126 0.13 -6.78 16.39
N ALA A 127 -1.14 -6.50 16.13
CA ALA A 127 -2.11 -7.53 15.80
C ALA A 127 -1.80 -8.11 14.41
N LEU A 128 -1.13 -9.25 14.39
CA LEU A 128 -1.02 -10.07 13.19
C LEU A 128 -2.28 -10.93 13.12
N ASP A 129 -3.24 -10.52 12.27
CA ASP A 129 -4.39 -11.37 11.96
C ASP A 129 -3.89 -12.61 11.19
N GLY A 130 -3.48 -13.62 11.95
CA GLY A 130 -3.06 -14.93 11.47
C GLY A 130 -4.20 -15.93 11.50
N THR A 131 -5.46 -15.48 11.43
CA THR A 131 -6.60 -16.39 11.55
C THR A 131 -6.68 -17.38 10.40
N GLN A 132 -6.18 -17.03 9.21
CA GLN A 132 -6.14 -17.93 8.06
C GLN A 132 -4.88 -17.73 7.20
N TYR A 133 -4.06 -18.79 7.10
CA TYR A 133 -3.07 -18.90 6.04
C TYR A 133 -3.75 -19.48 4.80
N TYR A 134 -3.61 -18.83 3.65
CA TYR A 134 -3.95 -19.46 2.38
C TYR A 134 -2.98 -20.62 2.13
N SER A 135 -3.47 -21.86 2.20
CA SER A 135 -2.70 -23.06 1.87
C SER A 135 -3.20 -23.64 0.55
N SER A 136 -2.30 -23.97 -0.37
CA SER A 136 -2.66 -24.58 -1.65
C SER A 136 -1.63 -25.62 -2.07
N GLU A 137 -2.11 -26.81 -2.42
CA GLU A 137 -1.27 -27.86 -3.01
C GLU A 137 -0.96 -27.60 -4.49
N LYS A 138 -1.69 -26.66 -5.12
CA LYS A 138 -1.63 -26.40 -6.56
C LYS A 138 -0.94 -25.09 -6.89
N ILE A 139 -0.99 -24.11 -5.98
CA ILE A 139 -0.49 -22.76 -6.19
C ILE A 139 0.62 -22.52 -5.17
N SER A 140 1.84 -22.31 -5.65
CA SER A 140 3.00 -22.01 -4.82
C SER A 140 3.90 -20.98 -5.52
N CYS A 141 4.68 -20.25 -4.73
CA CYS A 141 5.77 -19.42 -5.21
C CYS A 141 6.99 -19.56 -4.28
N PRO A 142 8.19 -19.12 -4.70
CA PRO A 142 9.40 -19.21 -3.87
C PRO A 142 9.32 -18.48 -2.52
N CYS A 143 8.36 -17.56 -2.36
CA CYS A 143 8.14 -16.80 -1.12
C CYS A 143 7.05 -17.42 -0.22
N CYS A 144 6.36 -18.48 -0.67
CA CYS A 144 5.34 -19.15 0.15
C CYS A 144 5.99 -19.89 1.31
N SER A 145 5.38 -19.80 2.50
CA SER A 145 5.71 -20.69 3.61
C SER A 145 5.30 -22.12 3.25
N SER A 146 6.14 -23.11 3.54
CA SER A 146 5.85 -24.52 3.29
C SER A 146 5.84 -25.34 4.57
N ARG A 147 4.92 -26.31 4.63
CA ARG A 147 4.79 -27.26 5.74
C ARG A 147 4.74 -28.68 5.20
N THR A 148 5.69 -29.51 5.61
CA THR A 148 5.66 -30.95 5.33
C THR A 148 4.91 -31.68 6.45
N SER A 149 3.83 -32.37 6.10
CA SER A 149 3.10 -33.22 7.04
C SER A 149 3.93 -34.46 7.41
N LYS A 150 3.56 -35.14 8.51
CA LYS A 150 4.21 -36.42 8.90
C LYS A 150 4.12 -37.51 7.83
N GLN A 151 3.20 -37.37 6.86
CA GLN A 151 3.01 -38.29 5.74
C GLN A 151 3.78 -37.84 4.48
N GLY A 152 4.63 -36.81 4.59
CA GLY A 152 5.46 -36.31 3.49
C GLY A 152 4.76 -35.30 2.57
N LYS A 153 3.50 -34.97 2.83
CA LYS A 153 2.73 -34.02 2.00
C LYS A 153 3.17 -32.58 2.27
N ILE A 154 3.60 -31.84 1.25
CA ILE A 154 3.98 -30.43 1.34
C ILE A 154 2.77 -29.56 1.01
N THR A 155 2.50 -28.58 1.87
CA THR A 155 1.43 -27.57 1.71
C THR A 155 2.00 -26.18 1.94
#